data_AF-A0A1W2TPL1-F1
#
_entry.id   AF-A0A1W2TPL1-F1
#
_cell.length_a   1.000
_cell.length_b   1.000
_cell.length_c   1.000
_cell.angle_alpha   90.00
_cell.angle_beta   90.00
_cell.angle_gamma   90.00
#
_symmetry.space_group_name_H-M   'P 1'
#
loop_
_entity.id
_entity.type
_entity.pdbx_description
1 polymer ?
#
loop_
_entity_poly.entity_id
_entity_poly.type
_entity_poly.pdbx_seq_one_letter_code
_entity_poly.pdbx_strand_id
1 'polypeptide(L)'
;MTSKLPEQLLNDLGDVRQKYADDEYAQNLALSRTYPAPFNRKNIENAPSYQPGQEFTFNLNLDAAVVILRHLYSLLHVQQRHSDAIAQEELAHPILRFIWADFESGSTSVAQSILRYEMQLADDPKGELTVFKLFERPAMWDSLWARRAFRLYHPTVLGKGRDAEEWRIVDSQENVIEESLVRWDGATNLGDYISALVGYTIDRVTQHRFIEFFGDPGIIRVRYQHTSDRQPPATYEDLRQIHIKPQRYRHAEDDPSRWVIYESEEPIRYMLVAVVRCSTQATEADQIRLYSIIGNPLSLPMDLKNYAGTHWNINKDDPGRIYLLFYARAIAGTIHGLQGEIARKEPNTGSLIEEMMGSTILKRPEAGGGSS
;
A
#
# COMPACT_ATOMS: atom_id res chain seq x y z
N MET A 1 0.09 16.53 19.56
CA MET A 1 1.24 17.43 19.35
C MET A 1 1.83 17.10 17.98
N THR A 2 1.61 17.93 16.98
CA THR A 2 2.25 17.77 15.66
C THR A 2 3.65 18.37 15.74
N SER A 3 4.66 17.52 15.93
CA SER A 3 6.05 17.91 15.72
C SER A 3 6.15 18.43 14.28
N LYS A 4 6.43 19.73 14.10
CA LYS A 4 6.73 20.26 12.79
C LYS A 4 8.10 19.71 12.41
N LEU A 5 8.16 18.90 11.36
CA LEU A 5 9.43 18.45 10.81
C LEU A 5 10.31 19.67 10.47
N PRO A 6 11.64 19.54 10.51
CA PRO A 6 12.54 20.64 10.12
C PRO A 6 12.30 21.01 8.64
N GLU A 7 11.58 22.10 8.40
CA GLU A 7 11.17 22.57 7.07
C GLU A 7 12.34 22.70 6.10
N GLN A 8 13.48 23.18 6.62
CA GLN A 8 14.71 23.33 5.83
C GLN A 8 15.20 22.00 5.26
N LEU A 9 15.16 20.92 6.05
CA LEU A 9 15.61 19.60 5.58
C LEU A 9 14.71 19.06 4.47
N LEU A 10 13.40 19.32 4.54
CA LEU A 10 12.47 18.91 3.48
C LEU A 10 12.69 19.70 2.20
N ASN A 11 13.04 20.99 2.31
CA ASN A 11 13.43 21.79 1.15
C ASN A 11 14.76 21.28 0.54
N ASP A 12 15.72 20.89 1.38
CA ASP A 12 17.01 20.34 0.93
C ASP A 12 16.87 19.00 0.19
N LEU A 13 15.84 18.20 0.52
CA LEU A 13 15.51 16.98 -0.23
C LEU A 13 14.98 17.26 -1.64
N GLY A 14 14.43 18.45 -1.88
CA GLY A 14 13.64 18.73 -3.08
C GLY A 14 12.30 18.00 -3.11
N ASP A 15 11.46 18.39 -4.06
CA ASP A 15 10.12 17.83 -4.26
C ASP A 15 9.99 17.35 -5.71
N VAL A 16 9.66 16.07 -5.91
CA VAL A 16 9.46 15.42 -7.21
C VAL A 16 8.44 16.18 -8.07
N ARG A 17 7.41 16.77 -7.43
CA ARG A 17 6.37 17.54 -8.11
C ARG A 17 6.93 18.84 -8.69
N GLN A 18 7.85 19.48 -7.99
CA GLN A 18 8.50 20.70 -8.46
C GLN A 18 9.57 20.38 -9.51
N LYS A 19 10.37 19.32 -9.29
CA LYS A 19 11.41 18.85 -10.20
C LYS A 19 10.84 18.47 -11.58
N TYR A 20 9.64 17.90 -11.61
CA TYR A 20 8.96 17.44 -12.83
C TYR A 20 7.56 18.07 -12.98
N ALA A 21 7.45 19.39 -12.80
CA ALA A 21 6.16 20.10 -12.76
C ALA A 21 5.24 19.81 -13.97
N ASP A 22 5.82 19.70 -15.17
CA ASP A 22 5.10 19.53 -16.42
C ASP A 22 5.18 18.11 -17.01
N ASP A 23 5.74 17.15 -16.26
CA ASP A 23 5.96 15.78 -16.74
C ASP A 23 5.42 14.73 -15.74
N GLU A 24 4.13 14.40 -15.92
CA GLU A 24 3.45 13.37 -15.12
C GLU A 24 4.15 12.00 -15.20
N TYR A 25 4.70 11.66 -16.36
CA TYR A 25 5.38 10.39 -16.55
C TYR A 25 6.68 10.35 -15.75
N ALA A 26 7.47 11.43 -15.77
CA ALA A 26 8.67 11.53 -14.95
C ALA A 26 8.35 11.52 -13.45
N GLN A 27 7.27 12.18 -13.01
CA GLN A 27 6.80 12.07 -11.63
C GLN A 27 6.48 10.60 -11.27
N ASN A 28 5.74 9.88 -12.12
CA ASN A 28 5.38 8.49 -11.90
C ASN A 28 6.61 7.58 -11.83
N LEU A 29 7.58 7.81 -12.72
CA LEU A 29 8.84 7.07 -12.73
C LEU A 29 9.64 7.34 -11.45
N ALA A 30 9.78 8.60 -11.06
CA ALA A 30 10.49 8.98 -9.84
C ALA A 30 9.83 8.35 -8.60
N LEU A 31 8.50 8.40 -8.48
CA LEU A 31 7.80 7.77 -7.36
C LEU A 31 7.97 6.23 -7.34
N SER A 32 7.85 5.57 -8.49
CA SER A 32 7.83 4.10 -8.57
C SER A 32 9.22 3.44 -8.63
N ARG A 33 10.29 4.17 -8.94
CA ARG A 33 11.64 3.61 -9.17
C ARG A 33 12.72 4.11 -8.24
N THR A 34 12.43 5.11 -7.41
CA THR A 34 13.39 5.68 -6.48
C THR A 34 12.92 5.41 -5.05
N TYR A 35 13.86 5.01 -4.20
CA TYR A 35 13.56 4.46 -2.88
C TYR A 35 14.39 5.19 -1.82
N PRO A 36 13.92 5.22 -0.55
CA PRO A 36 14.69 5.81 0.52
C PRO A 36 16.09 5.18 0.61
N ALA A 37 17.12 6.01 0.79
CA ALA A 37 18.47 5.52 1.01
C ALA A 37 18.53 4.70 2.30
N PRO A 38 19.45 3.72 2.44
CA PRO A 38 19.61 2.97 3.69
C PRO A 38 19.75 3.90 4.89
N PHE A 39 18.98 3.64 5.95
CA PHE A 39 19.03 4.45 7.16
C PHE A 39 20.40 4.33 7.82
N ASN A 40 21.05 5.47 8.08
CA ASN A 40 22.35 5.51 8.74
C ASN A 40 22.25 6.25 10.08
N ARG A 41 22.41 5.51 11.19
CA ARG A 41 22.35 6.06 12.54
C ARG A 41 23.38 7.17 12.81
N LYS A 42 24.52 7.19 12.12
CA LYS A 42 25.50 8.29 12.30
C LYS A 42 24.96 9.62 11.80
N ASN A 43 24.07 9.60 10.82
CA ASN A 43 23.52 10.83 10.23
C ASN A 43 22.56 11.55 11.19
N ILE A 44 21.96 10.82 12.15
CA ILE A 44 20.96 11.39 13.06
C ILE A 44 21.58 12.15 14.24
N GLU A 45 22.89 12.12 14.41
CA GLU A 45 23.58 12.90 15.45
C GLU A 45 23.36 14.41 15.29
N ASN A 46 23.03 14.86 14.07
CA ASN A 46 22.69 16.25 13.75
C ASN A 46 21.17 16.53 13.81
N ALA A 47 20.34 15.56 14.21
CA ALA A 47 18.91 15.75 14.29
C ALA A 47 18.54 16.65 15.49
N PRO A 48 17.56 17.57 15.36
CA PRO A 48 17.15 18.45 16.45
C PRO A 48 16.70 17.70 17.72
N SER A 49 16.04 16.55 17.55
CA SER A 49 15.54 15.73 18.66
C SER A 49 16.54 14.65 19.10
N TYR A 50 17.78 14.68 18.63
CA TYR A 50 18.80 13.69 19.00
C TYR A 50 19.24 13.87 20.46
N GLN A 51 19.25 12.77 21.22
CA GLN A 51 19.79 12.73 22.57
C GLN A 51 20.96 11.74 22.64
N PRO A 52 22.18 12.19 22.96
CA PRO A 52 23.33 11.30 23.12
C PRO A 52 23.08 10.21 24.17
N GLY A 53 23.43 8.97 23.83
CA GLY A 53 23.30 7.82 24.74
C GLY A 53 21.92 7.17 24.79
N GLN A 54 20.91 7.73 24.11
CA GLN A 54 19.61 7.07 23.97
C GLN A 54 19.71 5.88 23.01
N GLU A 55 19.20 4.72 23.46
CA GLU A 55 19.04 3.57 22.57
C GLU A 55 17.95 3.88 21.53
N PHE A 56 18.31 3.72 20.25
CA PHE A 56 17.40 3.94 19.15
C PHE A 56 17.61 2.86 18.10
N THR A 57 16.50 2.20 17.75
CA THR A 57 16.43 1.26 16.64
C THR A 57 15.44 1.83 15.63
N PHE A 58 15.91 1.99 14.39
CA PHE A 58 15.05 2.49 13.33
C PHE A 58 14.03 1.42 12.93
N ASN A 59 12.77 1.81 12.85
CA ASN A 59 11.68 0.94 12.44
C ASN A 59 11.54 0.96 10.91
N LEU A 60 11.94 -0.15 10.28
CA LEU A 60 11.87 -0.34 8.83
C LEU A 60 10.45 -0.29 8.25
N ASN A 61 9.41 -0.45 9.07
CA ASN A 61 8.02 -0.34 8.63
C ASN A 61 7.67 1.06 8.13
N LEU A 62 8.38 2.10 8.57
CA LEU A 62 8.23 3.46 8.03
C LEU A 62 8.71 3.52 6.57
N ASP A 63 9.88 2.96 6.26
CA ASP A 63 10.39 2.91 4.88
C ASP A 63 9.50 2.03 3.99
N ALA A 64 9.03 0.89 4.49
CA ALA A 64 8.09 0.04 3.78
C ALA A 64 6.80 0.80 3.41
N ALA A 65 6.26 1.57 4.35
CA ALA A 65 5.08 2.42 4.12
C ALA A 65 5.34 3.51 3.08
N VAL A 66 6.49 4.21 3.14
CA VAL A 66 6.87 5.21 2.14
C VAL A 66 6.94 4.59 0.74
N VAL A 67 7.56 3.42 0.62
CA VAL A 67 7.67 2.71 -0.67
C VAL A 67 6.30 2.33 -1.22
N ILE A 68 5.39 1.81 -0.39
CA ILE A 68 4.02 1.50 -0.81
C ILE A 68 3.30 2.77 -1.25
N LEU A 69 3.31 3.82 -0.43
CA LEU A 69 2.59 5.06 -0.73
C LEU A 69 3.09 5.70 -2.02
N ARG A 70 4.40 5.77 -2.25
CA ARG A 70 4.96 6.25 -3.51
C ARG A 70 4.48 5.40 -4.69
N HIS A 71 4.47 4.08 -4.54
CA HIS A 71 3.96 3.18 -5.56
C HIS A 71 2.48 3.44 -5.86
N LEU A 72 1.62 3.55 -4.85
CA LEU A 72 0.20 3.85 -5.04
C LEU A 72 -0.03 5.20 -5.74
N TYR A 73 0.70 6.24 -5.34
CA TYR A 73 0.60 7.57 -5.97
C TYR A 73 1.11 7.60 -7.41
N SER A 74 2.06 6.72 -7.77
CA SER A 74 2.54 6.59 -9.15
C SER A 74 1.50 6.02 -10.11
N LEU A 75 0.46 5.37 -9.58
CA LEU A 75 -0.63 4.74 -10.33
C LEU A 75 -1.87 5.63 -10.44
N LEU A 76 -1.90 6.76 -9.73
CA LEU A 76 -2.99 7.72 -9.76
C LEU A 76 -2.72 8.82 -10.80
N HIS A 77 -3.79 9.31 -11.42
CA HIS A 77 -3.69 10.45 -12.33
C HIS A 77 -3.31 11.72 -11.57
N VAL A 78 -2.60 12.64 -12.22
CA VAL A 78 -2.14 13.92 -11.64
C VAL A 78 -3.26 14.67 -10.88
N GLN A 79 -4.46 14.72 -11.44
CA GLN A 79 -5.62 15.40 -10.82
C GLN A 79 -6.11 14.77 -9.50
N GLN A 80 -5.77 13.51 -9.25
CA GLN A 80 -6.18 12.78 -8.03
C GLN A 80 -5.17 12.93 -6.88
N ARG A 81 -3.97 13.41 -7.19
CA ARG A 81 -2.85 13.51 -6.23
C ARG A 81 -2.32 14.94 -6.06
N HIS A 82 -2.79 15.89 -6.87
CA HIS A 82 -2.41 17.31 -6.82
C HIS A 82 -3.63 18.21 -6.67
N SER A 83 -3.69 18.95 -5.58
CA SER A 83 -4.57 20.10 -5.38
C SER A 83 -4.04 20.94 -4.21
N ASP A 84 -4.46 22.20 -4.11
CA ASP A 84 -4.10 23.04 -2.96
C ASP A 84 -4.59 22.43 -1.64
N ALA A 85 -5.78 21.81 -1.65
CA ALA A 85 -6.31 21.11 -0.48
C ALA A 85 -5.42 19.93 -0.06
N ILE A 86 -4.96 19.13 -1.02
CA ILE A 86 -4.04 18.02 -0.78
C ILE A 86 -2.69 18.54 -0.24
N ALA A 87 -2.16 19.62 -0.82
CA ALA A 87 -0.90 20.19 -0.37
C ALA A 87 -1.00 20.68 1.09
N GLN A 88 -2.10 21.32 1.48
CA GLN A 88 -2.34 21.77 2.85
C GLN A 88 -2.49 20.60 3.83
N GLU A 89 -3.21 19.55 3.44
CA GLU A 89 -3.32 18.31 4.21
C GLU A 89 -1.94 17.70 4.48
N GLU A 90 -1.10 17.58 3.44
CA GLU A 90 0.23 16.98 3.54
C GLU A 90 1.19 17.75 4.48
N LEU A 91 0.98 19.05 4.70
CA LEU A 91 1.74 19.82 5.69
C LEU A 91 1.52 19.33 7.13
N ALA A 92 0.37 18.74 7.42
CA ALA A 92 0.06 18.14 8.72
C ALA A 92 0.53 16.68 8.84
N HIS A 93 0.96 16.06 7.74
CA HIS A 93 1.30 14.64 7.68
C HIS A 93 2.73 14.41 7.17
N PRO A 94 3.73 14.39 8.08
CA PRO A 94 5.14 14.18 7.78
C PRO A 94 5.44 13.12 6.73
N ILE A 95 4.85 11.93 6.86
CA ILE A 95 5.07 10.83 5.90
C ILE A 95 4.51 11.15 4.51
N LEU A 96 3.29 11.71 4.41
CA LEU A 96 2.67 12.05 3.12
C LEU A 96 3.42 13.15 2.39
N ARG A 97 4.13 14.01 3.12
CA ARG A 97 5.03 14.98 2.51
C ARG A 97 6.35 14.34 2.08
N PHE A 98 6.89 13.46 2.90
CA PHE A 98 8.15 12.76 2.63
C PHE A 98 8.07 11.84 1.40
N ILE A 99 6.90 11.29 1.06
CA ILE A 99 6.75 10.47 -0.16
C ILE A 99 7.05 11.27 -1.44
N TRP A 100 7.02 12.60 -1.40
CA TRP A 100 7.33 13.46 -2.55
C TRP A 100 8.80 13.87 -2.65
N ALA A 101 9.63 13.49 -1.68
CA ALA A 101 11.06 13.83 -1.69
C ALA A 101 11.79 13.23 -2.90
N ASP A 102 12.80 13.95 -3.42
CA ASP A 102 13.68 13.44 -4.47
C ASP A 102 14.77 12.54 -3.88
N PHE A 103 14.59 11.22 -4.02
CA PHE A 103 15.50 10.23 -3.49
C PHE A 103 16.72 9.96 -4.37
N GLU A 104 16.76 10.44 -5.62
CA GLU A 104 17.90 10.19 -6.52
C GLU A 104 19.11 11.06 -6.20
N SER A 105 18.89 12.22 -5.58
CA SER A 105 19.96 13.16 -5.26
C SER A 105 20.86 12.58 -4.17
N GLY A 106 22.08 12.16 -4.54
CA GLY A 106 23.03 11.52 -3.61
C GLY A 106 23.42 12.37 -2.39
N SER A 107 23.22 13.69 -2.45
CA SER A 107 23.44 14.61 -1.33
C SER A 107 22.35 14.54 -0.25
N THR A 108 21.24 13.83 -0.49
CA THR A 108 20.06 13.85 0.37
C THR A 108 20.03 12.78 1.47
N SER A 109 20.93 11.79 1.43
CA SER A 109 20.90 10.64 2.36
C SER A 109 20.97 11.01 3.85
N VAL A 110 21.70 12.08 4.18
CA VAL A 110 21.78 12.65 5.55
C VAL A 110 20.43 13.22 5.97
N ALA A 111 19.86 14.11 5.15
CA ALA A 111 18.55 14.72 5.41
C ALA A 111 17.44 13.67 5.49
N GLN A 112 17.46 12.65 4.62
CA GLN A 112 16.51 11.54 4.69
C GLN A 112 16.61 10.77 6.00
N SER A 113 17.82 10.54 6.52
CA SER A 113 18.00 9.83 7.80
C SER A 113 17.50 10.65 8.98
N ILE A 114 17.80 11.95 9.01
CA ILE A 114 17.33 12.87 10.06
C ILE A 114 15.81 12.96 10.04
N LEU A 115 15.19 13.18 8.88
CA LEU A 115 13.74 13.30 8.77
C LEU A 115 13.02 12.02 9.18
N ARG A 116 13.54 10.85 8.78
CA ARG A 116 12.98 9.56 9.20
C ARG A 116 13.09 9.32 10.71
N TYR A 117 14.17 9.77 11.33
CA TYR A 117 14.30 9.76 12.78
C TYR A 117 13.25 10.65 13.45
N GLU A 118 13.09 11.89 13.01
CA GLU A 118 12.08 12.82 13.55
C GLU A 118 10.65 12.30 13.35
N MET A 119 10.36 11.71 12.19
CA MET A 119 9.07 11.04 11.93
C MET A 119 8.83 9.88 12.89
N GLN A 120 9.83 9.01 13.09
CA GLN A 120 9.70 7.89 14.02
C GLN A 120 9.47 8.37 15.45
N LEU A 121 10.19 9.38 15.92
CA LEU A 121 9.97 9.90 17.28
C LEU A 121 8.55 10.45 17.47
N ALA A 122 7.99 11.09 16.44
CA ALA A 122 6.65 11.65 16.49
C ALA A 122 5.56 10.57 16.42
N ASP A 123 5.71 9.59 15.53
CA ASP A 123 4.66 8.63 15.17
C ASP A 123 4.82 7.24 15.82
N ASP A 124 6.04 6.87 16.20
CA ASP A 124 6.40 5.57 16.74
C ASP A 124 7.60 5.64 17.72
N PRO A 125 7.44 6.34 18.86
CA PRO A 125 8.52 6.52 19.82
C PRO A 125 9.03 5.20 20.42
N LYS A 126 8.27 4.10 20.29
CA LYS A 126 8.64 2.77 20.78
C LYS A 126 9.24 1.85 19.72
N GLY A 127 9.16 2.20 18.44
CA GLY A 127 9.62 1.32 17.36
C GLY A 127 8.71 0.10 17.12
N GLU A 128 7.43 0.17 17.49
CA GLU A 128 6.46 -0.95 17.44
C GLU A 128 5.39 -0.78 16.35
N LEU A 129 5.47 0.29 15.56
CA LEU A 129 4.50 0.61 14.53
C LEU A 129 4.62 -0.37 13.37
N THR A 130 3.51 -0.99 12.98
CA THR A 130 3.41 -1.77 11.74
C THR A 130 2.88 -0.90 10.61
N VAL A 131 3.08 -1.30 9.35
CA VAL A 131 2.53 -0.60 8.19
C VAL A 131 1.00 -0.51 8.31
N PHE A 132 0.36 -1.61 8.75
CA PHE A 132 -1.09 -1.63 8.98
C PHE A 132 -1.52 -0.60 10.03
N LYS A 133 -0.86 -0.56 11.20
CA LYS A 133 -1.19 0.42 12.25
C LYS A 133 -0.94 1.86 11.80
N LEU A 134 0.10 2.09 10.98
CA LEU A 134 0.40 3.40 10.44
C LEU A 134 -0.68 3.87 9.46
N PHE A 135 -1.15 2.97 8.60
CA PHE A 135 -2.18 3.28 7.62
C PHE A 135 -3.57 3.38 8.23
N GLU A 136 -3.91 2.58 9.24
CA GLU A 136 -5.23 2.58 9.86
C GLU A 136 -5.31 3.42 11.15
N ARG A 137 -4.77 4.64 11.10
CA ARG A 137 -4.86 5.63 12.19
C ARG A 137 -5.69 6.85 11.75
N PRO A 138 -6.31 7.59 12.69
CA PRO A 138 -7.11 8.77 12.37
C PRO A 138 -6.42 9.76 11.46
N ALA A 139 -5.13 10.03 11.71
CA ALA A 139 -4.34 10.93 10.88
C ALA A 139 -4.32 10.54 9.39
N MET A 140 -4.37 9.25 9.04
CA MET A 140 -4.44 8.80 7.64
C MET A 140 -5.87 8.74 7.12
N TRP A 141 -6.85 8.45 7.99
CA TRP A 141 -8.27 8.50 7.64
C TRP A 141 -8.69 9.92 7.25
N ASP A 142 -8.31 10.91 8.07
CA ASP A 142 -8.66 12.32 7.86
C ASP A 142 -7.89 12.97 6.69
N SER A 143 -6.97 12.24 6.07
CA SER A 143 -6.08 12.73 5.02
C SER A 143 -6.13 11.83 3.78
N LEU A 144 -5.13 10.98 3.59
CA LEU A 144 -4.96 10.12 2.40
C LEU A 144 -6.24 9.34 2.07
N TRP A 145 -6.80 8.65 3.06
CA TRP A 145 -7.96 7.77 2.83
C TRP A 145 -9.27 8.54 2.70
N ALA A 146 -9.31 9.80 3.14
CA ALA A 146 -10.38 10.73 2.81
C ALA A 146 -10.31 11.19 1.35
N ARG A 147 -9.28 10.91 0.55
CA ARG A 147 -9.29 11.36 -0.86
C ARG A 147 -10.17 10.44 -1.70
N ARG A 148 -10.92 11.00 -2.65
CA ARG A 148 -11.83 10.24 -3.54
C ARG A 148 -11.17 9.03 -4.19
N ALA A 149 -9.89 9.13 -4.55
CA ALA A 149 -9.14 8.05 -5.18
C ALA A 149 -9.01 6.79 -4.31
N PHE A 150 -9.24 6.86 -3.00
CA PHE A 150 -9.11 5.75 -2.06
C PHE A 150 -10.43 5.37 -1.35
N ARG A 151 -11.53 6.09 -1.62
CA ARG A 151 -12.84 5.81 -1.00
C ARG A 151 -13.60 4.76 -1.79
N LEU A 152 -13.93 3.64 -1.14
CA LEU A 152 -14.72 2.58 -1.75
C LEU A 152 -16.15 3.04 -2.01
N TYR A 153 -16.70 3.82 -1.08
CA TYR A 153 -18.05 4.36 -1.15
C TYR A 153 -18.04 5.80 -1.67
N HIS A 154 -19.07 6.14 -2.43
CA HIS A 154 -19.35 7.51 -2.82
C HIS A 154 -19.85 8.31 -1.60
N PRO A 155 -19.49 9.59 -1.43
CA PRO A 155 -19.95 10.40 -0.29
C PRO A 155 -21.47 10.64 -0.28
N THR A 156 -22.12 10.56 -1.43
CA THR A 156 -23.58 10.67 -1.53
C THR A 156 -24.23 9.34 -1.20
N VAL A 157 -25.14 9.33 -0.23
CA VAL A 157 -26.01 8.20 0.10
C VAL A 157 -27.45 8.66 -0.11
N LEU A 158 -28.29 7.80 -0.71
CA LEU A 158 -29.74 8.04 -0.73
C LEU A 158 -30.40 7.30 0.42
N GLY A 159 -31.21 8.00 1.20
CA GLY A 159 -32.00 7.43 2.28
C GLY A 159 -33.50 7.60 2.00
N LYS A 160 -34.28 6.60 2.38
CA LYS A 160 -35.75 6.63 2.35
C LYS A 160 -36.30 6.07 3.65
N GLY A 161 -37.09 6.90 4.33
CA GLY A 161 -37.79 6.49 5.55
C GLY A 161 -38.77 5.35 5.27
N ARG A 162 -39.19 4.62 6.31
CA ARG A 162 -40.07 3.44 6.19
C ARG A 162 -41.32 3.72 5.35
N ASP A 163 -41.97 4.85 5.63
CA ASP A 163 -43.23 5.26 5.02
C ASP A 163 -43.06 6.51 4.13
N ALA A 164 -41.82 6.92 3.85
CA ALA A 164 -41.56 8.03 2.95
C ALA A 164 -41.80 7.61 1.50
N GLU A 165 -42.26 8.53 0.66
CA GLU A 165 -42.45 8.27 -0.78
C GLU A 165 -41.19 8.58 -1.58
N GLU A 166 -40.40 9.56 -1.15
CA GLU A 166 -39.24 10.06 -1.88
C GLU A 166 -37.91 9.61 -1.27
N TRP A 167 -36.92 9.41 -2.16
CA TRP A 167 -35.52 9.27 -1.77
C TRP A 167 -34.89 10.65 -1.60
N ARG A 168 -34.12 10.83 -0.53
CA ARG A 168 -33.36 12.05 -0.30
C ARG A 168 -31.89 11.75 -0.11
N ILE A 169 -31.04 12.71 -0.46
CA ILE A 169 -29.64 12.66 -0.06
C ILE A 169 -29.59 12.75 1.45
N VAL A 170 -28.92 11.80 2.08
CA VAL A 170 -28.62 11.81 3.51
C VAL A 170 -27.11 11.85 3.69
N ASP A 171 -26.67 12.35 4.84
CA ASP A 171 -25.26 12.30 5.19
C ASP A 171 -24.81 10.84 5.22
N SER A 172 -23.64 10.57 4.64
CA SER A 172 -23.04 9.26 4.78
C SER A 172 -22.72 9.00 6.24
N GLN A 173 -22.66 7.73 6.65
CA GLN A 173 -22.23 7.40 8.00
C GLN A 173 -20.83 8.01 8.29
N GLU A 174 -20.56 8.39 9.53
CA GLU A 174 -19.30 9.04 9.93
C GLU A 174 -18.06 8.18 9.62
N ASN A 175 -18.23 6.85 9.46
CA ASN A 175 -17.14 5.89 9.33
C ASN A 175 -16.84 5.43 7.90
N VAL A 176 -17.40 6.05 6.86
CA VAL A 176 -17.23 5.60 5.46
C VAL A 176 -15.76 5.44 5.03
N ILE A 177 -14.87 6.27 5.58
CA ILE A 177 -13.44 6.18 5.29
C ILE A 177 -12.84 4.92 5.90
N GLU A 178 -13.15 4.63 7.16
CA GLU A 178 -12.72 3.40 7.85
C GLU A 178 -13.30 2.16 7.18
N GLU A 179 -14.57 2.19 6.81
CA GLU A 179 -15.28 1.11 6.12
C GLU A 179 -14.78 0.88 4.69
N SER A 180 -14.09 1.85 4.10
CA SER A 180 -13.41 1.67 2.81
C SER A 180 -12.22 0.71 2.89
N LEU A 181 -11.77 0.29 4.10
CA LEU A 181 -10.92 -0.88 4.27
C LEU A 181 -11.77 -2.16 4.20
N VAL A 182 -11.70 -2.85 3.07
CA VAL A 182 -12.41 -4.13 2.86
C VAL A 182 -11.78 -5.19 3.78
N ARG A 183 -12.56 -5.74 4.71
CA ARG A 183 -12.12 -6.85 5.57
C ARG A 183 -12.65 -8.15 5.00
N TRP A 184 -11.76 -9.02 4.53
CA TRP A 184 -12.13 -10.24 3.82
C TRP A 184 -11.43 -11.47 4.42
N ASP A 185 -12.19 -12.54 4.58
CA ASP A 185 -11.79 -13.77 5.30
C ASP A 185 -11.47 -14.96 4.38
N GLY A 186 -11.64 -14.78 3.07
CA GLY A 186 -11.47 -15.84 2.07
C GLY A 186 -12.70 -16.73 1.88
N ALA A 187 -13.86 -16.43 2.47
CA ALA A 187 -15.05 -17.29 2.36
C ALA A 187 -15.71 -17.29 0.97
N THR A 188 -15.55 -16.21 0.21
CA THR A 188 -16.10 -16.03 -1.15
C THR A 188 -15.05 -15.41 -2.07
N ASN A 189 -15.28 -15.38 -3.39
CA ASN A 189 -14.44 -14.60 -4.29
C ASN A 189 -14.41 -13.12 -3.86
N LEU A 190 -13.22 -12.51 -3.86
CA LEU A 190 -13.02 -11.13 -3.39
C LEU A 190 -13.77 -10.09 -4.25
N GLY A 191 -13.83 -10.28 -5.57
CA GLY A 191 -14.56 -9.39 -6.47
C GLY A 191 -16.06 -9.41 -6.20
N ASP A 192 -16.63 -10.60 -6.02
CA ASP A 192 -18.04 -10.77 -5.65
C ASP A 192 -18.33 -10.21 -4.26
N TYR A 193 -17.42 -10.43 -3.30
CA TYR A 193 -17.51 -9.88 -1.95
C TYR A 193 -17.61 -8.34 -1.97
N ILE A 194 -16.70 -7.67 -2.68
CA ILE A 194 -16.69 -6.20 -2.79
C ILE A 194 -17.92 -5.70 -3.55
N SER A 195 -18.34 -6.42 -4.60
CA SER A 195 -19.55 -6.07 -5.37
C SER A 195 -20.81 -6.09 -4.51
N ALA A 196 -20.85 -6.94 -3.48
CA ALA A 196 -21.96 -7.03 -2.53
C ALA A 196 -21.90 -6.02 -1.36
N LEU A 197 -20.76 -5.33 -1.15
CA LEU A 197 -20.62 -4.31 -0.09
C LEU A 197 -21.38 -3.03 -0.41
N VAL A 198 -21.50 -2.68 -1.69
CA VAL A 198 -22.16 -1.46 -2.15
C VAL A 198 -23.51 -1.80 -2.76
N GLY A 199 -24.53 -1.01 -2.43
CA GLY A 199 -25.86 -1.16 -3.01
C GLY A 199 -26.97 -0.83 -2.03
N TYR A 200 -28.05 -1.61 -2.12
CA TYR A 200 -29.27 -1.36 -1.38
C TYR A 200 -29.27 -2.09 -0.04
N THR A 201 -29.43 -1.35 1.05
CA THR A 201 -29.50 -1.88 2.41
C THR A 201 -30.78 -1.46 3.11
N ILE A 202 -31.23 -2.28 4.07
CA ILE A 202 -32.39 -1.98 4.92
C ILE A 202 -31.96 -2.10 6.38
N ASP A 203 -32.11 -1.02 7.14
CA ASP A 203 -31.96 -1.05 8.59
C ASP A 203 -33.09 -1.89 9.19
N ARG A 204 -32.74 -2.95 9.91
CA ARG A 204 -33.72 -3.90 10.43
C ARG A 204 -34.63 -3.31 11.52
N VAL A 205 -34.14 -2.33 12.26
CA VAL A 205 -34.85 -1.71 13.39
C VAL A 205 -35.76 -0.60 12.88
N THR A 206 -35.20 0.36 12.14
CA THR A 206 -35.94 1.54 11.67
C THR A 206 -36.72 1.27 10.38
N GLN A 207 -36.42 0.17 9.68
CA GLN A 207 -36.91 -0.12 8.32
C GLN A 207 -36.57 0.99 7.31
N HIS A 208 -35.60 1.84 7.64
CA HIS A 208 -35.03 2.80 6.70
C HIS A 208 -34.25 2.06 5.62
N ARG A 209 -34.38 2.58 4.40
CA ARG A 209 -33.76 2.02 3.21
C ARG A 209 -32.65 2.96 2.78
N PHE A 210 -31.51 2.40 2.41
CA PHE A 210 -30.36 3.16 1.95
C PHE A 210 -29.87 2.62 0.61
N ILE A 211 -29.36 3.51 -0.22
CA ILE A 211 -28.61 3.18 -1.42
C ILE A 211 -27.23 3.82 -1.29
N GLU A 212 -26.23 2.96 -1.20
CA GLU A 212 -24.83 3.33 -1.17
C GLU A 212 -24.22 3.09 -2.54
N PHE A 213 -23.55 4.10 -3.08
CA PHE A 213 -22.95 4.01 -4.40
C PHE A 213 -21.47 3.64 -4.30
N PHE A 214 -21.01 2.90 -5.30
CA PHE A 214 -19.58 2.66 -5.50
C PHE A 214 -18.87 3.99 -5.83
N GLY A 215 -17.82 4.31 -5.09
CA GLY A 215 -17.06 5.56 -5.21
C GLY A 215 -16.15 5.62 -6.45
N ASP A 216 -15.99 4.50 -7.16
CA ASP A 216 -15.04 4.31 -8.26
C ASP A 216 -13.60 4.70 -7.86
N PRO A 217 -13.06 4.10 -6.77
CA PRO A 217 -11.72 4.43 -6.29
C PRO A 217 -10.66 4.05 -7.31
N GLY A 218 -9.60 4.86 -7.38
CA GLY A 218 -8.38 4.50 -8.11
C GLY A 218 -7.64 3.35 -7.44
N ILE A 219 -7.63 3.30 -6.10
CA ILE A 219 -7.03 2.25 -5.28
C ILE A 219 -8.04 1.69 -4.28
N ILE A 220 -8.19 0.36 -4.24
CA ILE A 220 -8.93 -0.36 -3.20
C ILE A 220 -7.95 -1.00 -2.23
N ARG A 221 -8.19 -0.85 -0.93
CA ARG A 221 -7.41 -1.47 0.14
C ARG A 221 -8.19 -2.59 0.81
N VAL A 222 -7.55 -3.74 0.98
CA VAL A 222 -8.17 -4.96 1.52
C VAL A 222 -7.30 -5.52 2.64
N ARG A 223 -7.87 -5.67 3.84
CA ARG A 223 -7.29 -6.48 4.90
C ARG A 223 -7.78 -7.90 4.73
N TYR A 224 -6.88 -8.78 4.34
CA TYR A 224 -7.14 -10.19 4.15
C TYR A 224 -6.54 -11.02 5.30
N GLN A 225 -7.34 -11.90 5.88
CA GLN A 225 -6.88 -12.89 6.84
C GLN A 225 -7.72 -14.15 6.66
N HIS A 226 -7.11 -15.25 6.25
CA HIS A 226 -7.86 -16.47 6.03
C HIS A 226 -8.38 -17.06 7.35
N THR A 227 -9.71 -17.14 7.48
CA THR A 227 -10.37 -17.77 8.64
C THR A 227 -11.52 -18.70 8.24
N SER A 228 -11.72 -18.93 6.93
CA SER A 228 -12.82 -19.75 6.43
C SER A 228 -12.44 -21.22 6.35
N ASP A 229 -13.16 -22.09 7.07
CA ASP A 229 -12.96 -23.55 6.98
C ASP A 229 -13.52 -24.18 5.69
N ARG A 230 -14.26 -23.39 4.90
CA ARG A 230 -15.01 -23.89 3.73
C ARG A 230 -14.27 -23.75 2.41
N GLN A 231 -13.27 -22.88 2.35
CA GLN A 231 -12.53 -22.56 1.14
C GLN A 231 -11.03 -22.69 1.45
N PRO A 232 -10.19 -23.10 0.48
CA PRO A 232 -8.75 -23.00 0.66
C PRO A 232 -8.32 -21.52 0.78
N PRO A 233 -7.19 -21.23 1.44
CA PRO A 233 -6.62 -19.89 1.44
C PRO A 233 -6.34 -19.41 0.01
N ALA A 234 -6.70 -18.16 -0.29
CA ALA A 234 -6.50 -17.58 -1.62
C ALA A 234 -5.00 -17.45 -1.96
N THR A 235 -4.62 -17.88 -3.15
CA THR A 235 -3.24 -17.78 -3.64
C THR A 235 -3.03 -16.46 -4.40
N TYR A 236 -1.79 -16.16 -4.80
CA TYR A 236 -1.53 -15.04 -5.71
C TYR A 236 -2.36 -15.12 -7.00
N GLU A 237 -2.54 -16.31 -7.58
CA GLU A 237 -3.29 -16.46 -8.83
C GLU A 237 -4.77 -16.09 -8.66
N ASP A 238 -5.34 -16.34 -7.49
CA ASP A 238 -6.71 -15.96 -7.14
C ASP A 238 -6.84 -14.45 -6.88
N LEU A 239 -5.75 -13.83 -6.40
CA LEU A 239 -5.73 -12.45 -5.92
C LEU A 239 -5.17 -11.45 -6.92
N ARG A 240 -4.42 -11.87 -7.93
CA ARG A 240 -3.71 -10.97 -8.87
C ARG A 240 -4.65 -10.01 -9.62
N GLN A 241 -5.90 -10.41 -9.80
CA GLN A 241 -6.92 -9.65 -10.52
C GLN A 241 -8.30 -9.92 -9.91
N ILE A 242 -9.07 -8.86 -9.72
CA ILE A 242 -10.47 -8.94 -9.29
C ILE A 242 -11.38 -8.20 -10.28
N HIS A 243 -12.62 -8.65 -10.34
CA HIS A 243 -13.67 -8.02 -11.14
C HIS A 243 -14.79 -7.57 -10.21
N ILE A 244 -15.10 -6.29 -10.24
CA ILE A 244 -16.15 -5.71 -9.41
C ILE A 244 -17.31 -5.32 -10.30
N LYS A 245 -18.52 -5.75 -9.95
CA LYS A 245 -19.76 -5.41 -10.63
C LYS A 245 -20.56 -4.48 -9.71
N PRO A 246 -20.23 -3.18 -9.66
CA PRO A 246 -20.93 -2.28 -8.77
C PRO A 246 -22.38 -2.14 -9.22
N GLN A 247 -23.30 -2.16 -8.25
CA GLN A 247 -24.69 -1.80 -8.52
C GLN A 247 -24.75 -0.31 -8.89
N ARG A 248 -25.39 0.00 -10.02
CA ARG A 248 -25.65 1.38 -10.45
C ARG A 248 -27.14 1.65 -10.39
N TYR A 249 -27.48 2.87 -10.02
CA TYR A 249 -28.86 3.31 -9.91
C TYR A 249 -29.10 4.47 -10.86
N ARG A 250 -30.25 4.46 -11.52
CA ARG A 250 -30.76 5.58 -12.32
C ARG A 250 -32.21 5.84 -11.95
N HIS A 251 -32.71 7.03 -12.26
CA HIS A 251 -34.14 7.29 -12.20
C HIS A 251 -34.88 6.39 -13.20
N ALA A 252 -36.03 5.88 -12.77
CA ALA A 252 -36.90 5.12 -13.64
C ALA A 252 -37.47 6.04 -14.73
N GLU A 253 -37.56 5.54 -15.96
CA GLU A 253 -38.04 6.33 -17.11
C GLU A 253 -39.51 6.73 -16.97
N ASP A 254 -40.28 5.93 -16.24
CA ASP A 254 -41.71 6.11 -15.94
C ASP A 254 -41.99 6.91 -14.67
N ASP A 255 -41.02 7.03 -13.77
CA ASP A 255 -41.18 7.72 -12.48
C ASP A 255 -39.84 8.26 -11.96
N PRO A 256 -39.60 9.59 -12.03
CA PRO A 256 -38.37 10.19 -11.52
C PRO A 256 -38.24 10.10 -9.99
N SER A 257 -39.29 9.76 -9.23
CA SER A 257 -39.16 9.49 -7.79
C SER A 257 -38.63 8.09 -7.49
N ARG A 258 -38.64 7.19 -8.48
CA ARG A 258 -38.20 5.80 -8.36
C ARG A 258 -36.77 5.63 -8.88
N TRP A 259 -35.91 5.02 -8.05
CA TRP A 259 -34.58 4.59 -8.47
C TRP A 259 -34.62 3.12 -8.86
N VAL A 260 -34.10 2.79 -10.04
CA VAL A 260 -33.97 1.41 -10.54
C VAL A 260 -32.51 1.04 -10.66
N ILE A 261 -32.22 -0.22 -10.33
CA ILE A 261 -30.90 -0.81 -10.58
C ILE A 261 -30.78 -1.01 -12.08
N TYR A 262 -29.67 -0.56 -12.65
CA TYR A 262 -29.23 -1.04 -13.95
C TYR A 262 -27.84 -1.65 -13.75
N GLU A 263 -27.72 -2.93 -14.11
CA GLU A 263 -26.45 -3.62 -14.00
C GLU A 263 -25.50 -3.06 -15.06
N SER A 264 -24.30 -2.67 -14.65
CA SER A 264 -23.23 -2.43 -15.62
C SER A 264 -22.90 -3.75 -16.28
N GLU A 265 -23.10 -3.86 -17.60
CA GLU A 265 -22.80 -5.09 -18.34
C GLU A 265 -21.32 -5.50 -18.21
N GLU A 266 -20.44 -4.51 -18.03
CA GLU A 266 -19.00 -4.74 -17.90
C GLU A 266 -18.52 -4.60 -16.45
N PRO A 267 -17.89 -5.65 -15.89
CA PRO A 267 -17.20 -5.57 -14.60
C PRO A 267 -15.99 -4.63 -14.67
N ILE A 268 -15.79 -3.85 -13.61
CA ILE A 268 -14.58 -3.04 -13.44
C ILE A 268 -13.44 -3.94 -13.00
N ARG A 269 -12.38 -3.99 -13.80
CA ARG A 269 -11.19 -4.78 -13.50
C ARG A 269 -10.23 -4.00 -12.62
N TYR A 270 -9.76 -4.64 -11.54
CA TYR A 270 -8.68 -4.15 -10.69
C TYR A 270 -7.54 -5.16 -10.62
N MET A 271 -6.30 -4.67 -10.59
CA MET A 271 -5.07 -5.47 -10.52
C MET A 271 -4.44 -5.31 -9.15
N LEU A 272 -3.93 -6.40 -8.59
CA LEU A 272 -3.12 -6.34 -7.37
C LEU A 272 -1.81 -5.59 -7.68
N VAL A 273 -1.50 -4.54 -6.93
CA VAL A 273 -0.32 -3.68 -7.16
C VAL A 273 0.62 -3.59 -5.97
N ALA A 274 0.15 -3.89 -4.76
CA ALA A 274 1.00 -4.04 -3.59
C ALA A 274 0.41 -5.03 -2.60
N VAL A 275 1.29 -5.74 -1.90
CA VAL A 275 0.94 -6.65 -0.81
C VAL A 275 1.87 -6.37 0.36
N VAL A 276 1.30 -6.30 1.55
CA VAL A 276 2.02 -6.25 2.81
C VAL A 276 1.70 -7.51 3.59
N ARG A 277 2.71 -8.32 3.90
CA ARG A 277 2.65 -9.39 4.89
C ARG A 277 2.88 -8.74 6.26
N CYS A 278 1.81 -8.50 7.01
CA CYS A 278 1.88 -7.78 8.29
C CYS A 278 2.54 -8.66 9.36
N SER A 279 3.48 -8.11 10.11
CA SER A 279 4.13 -8.72 11.26
C SER A 279 3.13 -9.08 12.36
N THR A 280 3.36 -10.22 13.02
CA THR A 280 2.61 -10.61 14.23
C THR A 280 3.42 -10.34 15.50
N GLN A 281 4.70 -9.97 15.37
CA GLN A 281 5.62 -9.71 16.46
C GLN A 281 6.26 -8.34 16.26
N ALA A 282 6.45 -7.58 17.36
CA ALA A 282 7.03 -6.23 17.31
C ALA A 282 8.47 -6.21 16.75
N THR A 283 9.19 -7.33 16.83
CA THR A 283 10.58 -7.46 16.36
C THR A 283 10.70 -7.88 14.90
N GLU A 284 9.60 -8.25 14.24
CA GLU A 284 9.60 -8.63 12.83
C GLU A 284 9.13 -7.42 11.99
N ALA A 285 9.90 -7.05 10.97
CA ALA A 285 9.44 -6.04 10.02
C ALA A 285 8.32 -6.60 9.13
N ASP A 286 7.36 -5.76 8.78
CA ASP A 286 6.39 -6.04 7.74
C ASP A 286 7.14 -6.25 6.42
N GLN A 287 6.68 -7.21 5.61
CA GLN A 287 7.29 -7.49 4.32
C GLN A 287 6.38 -7.05 3.19
N ILE A 288 6.96 -6.38 2.19
CA ILE A 288 6.23 -5.83 1.06
C ILE A 288 6.61 -6.52 -0.24
N ARG A 289 5.64 -6.53 -1.16
CA ARG A 289 5.82 -6.89 -2.56
C ARG A 289 5.02 -5.91 -3.41
N LEU A 290 5.62 -5.43 -4.49
CA LEU A 290 4.97 -4.53 -5.43
C LEU A 290 4.79 -5.23 -6.78
N TYR A 291 3.73 -4.84 -7.48
CA TYR A 291 3.42 -5.28 -8.83
C TYR A 291 3.08 -4.06 -9.68
N SER A 292 3.36 -4.14 -10.98
CA SER A 292 2.98 -3.11 -11.94
C SER A 292 1.46 -3.05 -12.13
N ILE A 293 0.97 -2.01 -12.80
CA ILE A 293 -0.46 -1.87 -13.14
C ILE A 293 -1.00 -3.01 -14.02
N ILE A 294 -0.12 -3.79 -14.65
CA ILE A 294 -0.48 -4.98 -15.43
C ILE A 294 -0.29 -6.28 -14.64
N GLY A 295 0.00 -6.22 -13.34
CA GLY A 295 0.13 -7.40 -12.47
C GLY A 295 1.47 -8.12 -12.53
N ASN A 296 2.53 -7.51 -13.08
CA ASN A 296 3.86 -8.14 -13.09
C ASN A 296 4.62 -7.77 -11.82
N PRO A 297 5.29 -8.73 -11.14
CA PRO A 297 6.11 -8.44 -9.97
C PRO A 297 7.21 -7.41 -10.28
N LEU A 298 7.36 -6.41 -9.41
CA LEU A 298 8.45 -5.45 -9.50
C LEU A 298 9.65 -5.95 -8.70
N SER A 299 10.82 -5.95 -9.35
CA SER A 299 12.08 -6.22 -8.66
C SER A 299 12.47 -4.99 -7.83
N LEU A 300 12.50 -5.16 -6.51
CA LEU A 300 12.99 -4.14 -5.59
C LEU A 300 14.51 -4.25 -5.43
N PRO A 301 15.21 -3.12 -5.23
CA PRO A 301 16.65 -3.12 -4.96
C PRO A 301 17.05 -3.98 -3.75
N MET A 302 18.25 -4.57 -3.80
CA MET A 302 18.75 -5.52 -2.79
C MET A 302 18.97 -4.90 -1.41
N ASP A 303 19.23 -3.59 -1.36
CA ASP A 303 19.36 -2.82 -0.12
C ASP A 303 18.04 -2.73 0.66
N LEU A 304 16.90 -2.97 0.02
CA LEU A 304 15.58 -3.01 0.66
C LEU A 304 15.22 -4.38 1.23
N LYS A 305 16.08 -5.41 1.10
CA LYS A 305 15.77 -6.82 1.43
C LYS A 305 15.21 -7.08 2.84
N ASN A 306 15.43 -6.17 3.77
CA ASN A 306 14.97 -6.32 5.16
C ASN A 306 13.45 -6.15 5.31
N TYR A 307 12.80 -5.48 4.35
CA TYR A 307 11.34 -5.33 4.29
C TYR A 307 10.78 -5.61 2.89
N ALA A 308 11.61 -5.67 1.85
CA ALA A 308 11.26 -6.15 0.52
C ALA A 308 11.52 -7.66 0.42
N GLY A 309 10.49 -8.46 0.15
CA GLY A 309 10.63 -9.92 0.14
C GLY A 309 10.10 -10.56 -1.14
N THR A 310 10.96 -11.33 -1.82
CA THR A 310 10.55 -12.34 -2.82
C THR A 310 10.53 -13.75 -2.25
N HIS A 311 10.83 -13.94 -0.96
CA HIS A 311 11.05 -15.26 -0.35
C HIS A 311 9.80 -15.91 0.24
N TRP A 312 8.64 -15.28 0.07
CA TRP A 312 7.37 -15.74 0.63
C TRP A 312 6.27 -15.75 -0.45
N ASN A 313 5.23 -16.55 -0.27
CA ASN A 313 4.05 -16.57 -1.12
C ASN A 313 2.83 -16.37 -0.24
N ILE A 314 1.80 -15.73 -0.79
CA ILE A 314 0.56 -15.46 -0.05
C ILE A 314 -0.04 -16.81 0.40
N ASN A 315 -0.27 -16.96 1.71
CA ASN A 315 -0.79 -18.15 2.41
C ASN A 315 -0.06 -19.49 2.26
N LYS A 316 0.93 -19.62 1.37
CA LYS A 316 1.67 -20.88 1.23
C LYS A 316 2.66 -21.08 2.37
N ASP A 317 3.37 -20.01 2.73
CA ASP A 317 4.47 -20.07 3.70
C ASP A 317 4.00 -19.73 5.12
N ASP A 318 2.91 -18.94 5.26
CA ASP A 318 2.33 -18.55 6.55
C ASP A 318 0.78 -18.56 6.54
N PRO A 319 0.14 -19.74 6.72
CA PRO A 319 -1.31 -19.81 6.82
C PRO A 319 -1.87 -18.97 7.98
N GLY A 320 -2.98 -18.27 7.74
CA GLY A 320 -3.66 -17.45 8.76
C GLY A 320 -3.02 -16.09 9.06
N ARG A 321 -1.92 -15.76 8.38
CA ARG A 321 -1.26 -14.44 8.45
C ARG A 321 -2.18 -13.35 7.92
N ILE A 322 -2.04 -12.14 8.47
CA ILE A 322 -2.75 -10.95 7.99
C ILE A 322 -1.97 -10.34 6.83
N TYR A 323 -2.68 -10.04 5.75
CA TYR A 323 -2.15 -9.32 4.61
C TYR A 323 -2.94 -8.03 4.37
N LEU A 324 -2.24 -6.97 3.99
CA LEU A 324 -2.84 -5.77 3.42
C LEU A 324 -2.60 -5.77 1.91
N LEU A 325 -3.67 -5.84 1.13
CA LEU A 325 -3.65 -5.91 -0.32
C LEU A 325 -4.12 -4.57 -0.89
N PHE A 326 -3.44 -4.10 -1.94
CA PHE A 326 -3.82 -2.90 -2.66
C PHE A 326 -4.08 -3.21 -4.12
N TYR A 327 -5.22 -2.75 -4.60
CA TYR A 327 -5.71 -3.00 -5.94
C TYR A 327 -5.87 -1.69 -6.69
N ALA A 328 -5.26 -1.56 -7.86
CA ALA A 328 -5.41 -0.40 -8.73
C ALA A 328 -6.35 -0.72 -9.90
N ARG A 329 -7.13 0.27 -10.32
CA ARG A 329 -8.02 0.12 -11.47
C ARG A 329 -7.19 -0.16 -12.74
N ALA A 330 -7.52 -1.22 -13.45
CA ALA A 330 -6.83 -1.59 -14.68
C ALA A 330 -7.17 -0.61 -15.82
N ILE A 331 -6.20 -0.36 -16.70
CA ILE A 331 -6.43 0.34 -17.97
C ILE A 331 -7.29 -0.56 -18.87
N ALA A 332 -8.20 0.04 -19.65
CA ALA A 332 -9.01 -0.69 -20.63
C ALA A 332 -8.11 -1.36 -21.69
N GLY A 333 -8.36 -2.64 -22.00
CA GLY A 333 -7.61 -3.42 -23.01
C GLY A 333 -7.23 -4.83 -22.56
N THR A 334 -6.82 -5.66 -23.53
CA THR A 334 -6.36 -7.04 -23.28
C THR A 334 -4.93 -7.03 -22.76
N ILE A 335 -4.70 -7.64 -21.58
CA ILE A 335 -3.35 -7.80 -21.02
C ILE A 335 -2.84 -9.17 -21.45
N HIS A 336 -1.71 -9.21 -22.15
CA HIS A 336 -1.00 -10.45 -22.51
C HIS A 336 0.26 -10.60 -21.63
N GLY A 337 0.61 -11.84 -21.26
CA GLY A 337 1.91 -12.14 -20.65
C GLY A 337 2.04 -11.94 -19.14
N LEU A 338 0.96 -12.12 -18.37
CA LEU A 338 1.02 -12.16 -16.90
C LEU A 338 2.01 -13.24 -16.44
N GLN A 339 3.01 -12.84 -15.66
CA GLN A 339 3.94 -13.77 -15.02
C GLN A 339 3.37 -14.24 -13.68
N GLY A 340 3.55 -15.54 -13.38
CA GLY A 340 3.23 -16.09 -12.06
C GLY A 340 4.12 -15.52 -10.96
N GLU A 341 3.71 -15.70 -9.71
CA GLU A 341 4.50 -15.30 -8.55
C GLU A 341 5.83 -16.07 -8.51
N ILE A 342 6.96 -15.35 -8.60
CA ILE A 342 8.28 -15.96 -8.52
C ILE A 342 8.81 -15.76 -7.10
N ALA A 343 8.66 -16.80 -6.27
CA ALA A 343 9.43 -16.87 -5.04
C ALA A 343 10.87 -17.30 -5.35
N ARG A 344 11.84 -16.39 -5.20
CA ARG A 344 13.25 -16.75 -5.34
C ARG A 344 13.71 -17.31 -4.00
N LYS A 345 14.36 -18.48 -3.98
CA LYS A 345 15.18 -18.88 -2.83
C LYS A 345 16.45 -18.05 -2.87
N GLU A 346 16.88 -17.47 -1.74
CA GLU A 346 18.24 -16.95 -1.67
C GLU A 346 19.19 -18.10 -2.04
N PRO A 347 20.16 -17.89 -2.94
CA PRO A 347 21.24 -18.87 -3.08
C PRO A 347 21.83 -19.05 -1.67
N ASN A 348 21.93 -20.30 -1.22
CA ASN A 348 22.49 -20.63 0.08
C ASN A 348 23.98 -20.24 0.04
N THR A 349 24.28 -18.98 0.36
CA THR A 349 25.64 -18.42 0.27
C THR A 349 26.58 -19.15 1.22
N GLY A 350 26.05 -19.73 2.30
CA GLY A 350 26.79 -20.66 3.16
C GLY A 350 27.29 -21.91 2.42
N SER A 351 26.45 -22.57 1.62
CA SER A 351 26.87 -23.75 0.86
C SER A 351 27.79 -23.39 -0.31
N LEU A 352 27.60 -22.23 -0.94
CA LEU A 352 28.48 -21.72 -2.00
C LEU A 352 29.86 -21.33 -1.46
N ILE A 353 29.94 -20.73 -0.27
CA ILE A 353 31.21 -20.42 0.40
C ILE A 353 31.89 -21.71 0.87
N GLU A 354 31.15 -22.69 1.40
CA GLU A 354 31.71 -24.01 1.75
C GLU A 354 32.20 -24.78 0.52
N GLU A 355 31.49 -24.74 -0.62
CA GLU A 355 31.95 -25.32 -1.89
C GLU A 355 33.18 -24.60 -2.44
N MET A 356 33.23 -23.27 -2.36
CA MET A 356 34.38 -22.47 -2.79
C MET A 356 35.60 -22.68 -1.87
N MET A 357 35.40 -22.78 -0.56
CA MET A 357 36.50 -23.07 0.37
C MET A 357 36.96 -24.53 0.29
N GLY A 358 36.04 -25.47 0.10
CA GLY A 358 36.35 -26.90 -0.09
C GLY A 358 37.13 -27.16 -1.39
N SER A 359 36.81 -26.44 -2.48
CA SER A 359 37.54 -26.54 -3.75
C SER A 359 38.90 -25.82 -3.74
N THR A 360 39.12 -24.87 -2.82
CA THR A 360 40.42 -24.19 -2.67
C THR A 360 41.42 -25.01 -1.82
N ILE A 361 40.95 -25.90 -0.96
CA ILE A 361 41.82 -26.72 -0.08
C ILE A 361 42.36 -27.98 -0.76
N LEU A 362 41.83 -28.38 -1.93
CA LEU A 362 42.28 -29.55 -2.71
C LEU A 362 43.17 -29.17 -3.91
N LYS A 363 44.21 -28.35 -3.69
CA LYS A 363 45.40 -28.30 -4.57
C LYS A 363 46.66 -28.16 -3.71
N ARG A 364 47.00 -29.21 -2.96
CA ARG A 364 48.39 -29.43 -2.55
C ARG A 364 49.16 -29.89 -3.80
N PRO A 365 50.24 -29.20 -4.21
CA PRO A 365 51.11 -29.74 -5.23
C PRO A 365 51.79 -30.98 -4.66
N GLU A 366 51.68 -32.10 -5.37
CA GLU A 366 52.51 -33.26 -5.11
C GLU A 366 53.97 -32.84 -5.28
N ALA A 367 54.64 -32.69 -4.14
CA ALA A 367 56.08 -32.68 -4.06
C ALA A 367 56.56 -34.13 -4.25
N GLY A 368 57.19 -34.39 -5.38
CA GLY A 368 57.93 -35.63 -5.64
C GLY A 368 58.52 -35.55 -7.04
N GLY A 369 59.81 -35.73 -7.27
CA GLY A 369 60.92 -36.00 -6.38
C GLY A 369 62.17 -35.96 -7.26
N GLY A 370 63.21 -35.29 -6.79
CA GLY A 370 64.53 -35.33 -7.41
C GLY A 370 65.36 -36.45 -6.78
N SER A 371 65.83 -37.37 -7.62
CA SER A 371 67.03 -38.22 -7.51
C SER A 371 67.00 -39.13 -8.74
N SER A 372 67.95 -39.17 -9.66
CA SER A 372 69.41 -39.03 -9.57
C SER A 372 69.96 -38.65 -10.94
#